data_AF-A0A251S406-F1
#
_entry.id   AF-A0A251S406-F1
#
_cell.length_a   1.000
_cell.length_b   1.000
_cell.length_c   1.000
_cell.angle_alpha   90.00
_cell.angle_beta   90.00
_cell.angle_gamma   90.00
#
_symmetry.space_group_name_H-M   'P 1'
#
loop_
_entity.id
_entity.type
_entity.pdbx_description
1 polymer ?
#
loop_
_entity_poly.entity_id
_entity_poly.type
_entity_poly.pdbx_seq_one_letter_code
_entity_poly.pdbx_strand_id
1 'polypeptide(L)'
;MVEAPAPATTSSTTSFPVVLYDGIRETLVGNVQIHPDLVFKSFQTKLTEITGISYNNLTTYLVDSSKSKTSPDRRKILITGKVNFAVVVRETNCYFFAVLKRSRRDRRRKAVKPSDLHVSTVSPDDLSRISLNRNNLNVKPSDLDMFLRLIYHDLV
;
A
#
# COMPACT_ATOMS: atom_id res chain seq x y z
N MET A 1 17.62 -26.45 44.04
CA MET A 1 17.34 -25.16 43.37
C MET A 1 17.09 -25.48 41.92
N VAL A 2 15.83 -25.50 41.50
CA VAL A 2 15.43 -25.88 40.14
C VAL A 2 15.04 -24.59 39.44
N GLU A 3 15.85 -24.17 38.47
CA GLU A 3 15.61 -22.98 37.67
C GLU A 3 14.41 -23.24 36.76
N ALA A 4 13.35 -22.45 36.95
CA ALA A 4 12.16 -22.54 36.13
C ALA A 4 12.48 -22.07 34.69
N PRO A 5 12.06 -22.80 33.64
CA PRO A 5 12.24 -22.34 32.28
C PRO A 5 11.40 -21.09 32.05
N ALA A 6 12.05 -20.00 31.67
CA ALA A 6 11.40 -18.75 31.29
C ALA A 6 10.31 -19.01 30.24
N PRO A 7 9.14 -18.32 30.31
CA PRO A 7 8.10 -18.49 29.32
C PRO A 7 8.64 -18.09 27.96
N ALA A 8 8.76 -19.07 27.06
CA ALA A 8 9.01 -18.82 25.64
C ALA A 8 7.94 -17.84 25.18
N THR A 9 8.34 -16.59 24.97
CA THR A 9 7.46 -15.54 24.47
C THR A 9 7.18 -15.92 23.03
N THR A 10 6.08 -16.65 22.82
CA THR A 10 5.62 -17.09 21.51
C THR A 10 5.14 -15.85 20.77
N SER A 11 6.06 -15.16 20.13
CA SER A 11 5.79 -14.07 19.21
C SER A 11 4.94 -14.62 18.05
N SER A 12 3.63 -14.44 18.18
CA SER A 12 2.66 -14.97 17.23
C SER A 12 2.87 -14.33 15.87
N THR A 13 3.10 -15.17 14.85
CA THR A 13 3.21 -14.72 13.46
C THR A 13 1.82 -14.73 12.85
N THR A 14 1.40 -13.61 12.27
CA THR A 14 0.09 -13.49 11.60
C THR A 14 0.26 -13.44 10.09
N SER A 15 -0.60 -14.17 9.38
CA SER A 15 -0.61 -14.21 7.91
C SER A 15 -1.58 -13.18 7.36
N PHE A 16 -1.10 -12.32 6.46
CA PHE A 16 -1.90 -11.28 5.82
C PHE A 16 -1.99 -11.51 4.31
N PRO A 17 -3.18 -11.40 3.70
CA PRO A 17 -3.29 -11.45 2.25
C PRO A 17 -2.57 -10.27 1.59
N VAL A 18 -2.00 -10.50 0.41
CA VAL A 18 -1.36 -9.49 -0.43
C VAL A 18 -2.14 -9.37 -1.73
N VAL A 19 -2.68 -8.17 -1.98
CA VAL A 19 -3.42 -7.83 -3.18
C VAL A 19 -2.62 -6.83 -3.98
N LEU A 20 -2.32 -7.16 -5.23
CA LEU A 20 -1.64 -6.30 -6.18
C LEU A 20 -2.67 -5.57 -7.06
N TYR A 21 -2.47 -4.27 -7.26
CA TYR A 21 -3.22 -3.47 -8.22
C TYR A 21 -2.29 -3.04 -9.35
N ASP A 22 -2.57 -3.54 -10.55
CA ASP A 22 -1.79 -3.26 -11.77
C ASP A 22 -2.19 -1.94 -12.45
N GLY A 23 -3.18 -1.24 -11.88
CA GLY A 23 -3.74 -0.02 -12.48
C GLY A 23 -4.96 -0.27 -13.38
N ILE A 24 -5.43 -1.52 -13.46
CA ILE A 24 -6.66 -1.93 -14.12
C ILE A 24 -7.48 -2.78 -13.15
N ARG A 25 -6.87 -3.82 -12.55
CA ARG A 25 -7.53 -4.81 -11.68
C ARG A 25 -6.75 -5.07 -10.40
N GLU A 26 -7.48 -5.46 -9.36
CA GLU A 26 -6.93 -6.00 -8.12
C GLU A 26 -6.76 -7.53 -8.27
N THR A 27 -5.64 -8.09 -7.82
CA THR A 27 -5.36 -9.53 -7.89
C THR A 27 -4.75 -9.99 -6.57
N LEU A 28 -5.30 -11.05 -5.98
CA LEU A 28 -4.69 -11.70 -4.81
C LEU A 28 -3.45 -12.46 -5.30
N VAL A 29 -2.26 -12.04 -4.84
CA VAL A 29 -0.97 -12.60 -5.30
C VAL A 29 -0.35 -13.57 -4.30
N GLY A 30 -0.79 -13.54 -3.04
CA GLY A 30 -0.31 -14.47 -2.02
C GLY A 30 -0.61 -14.00 -0.61
N ASN A 31 0.07 -14.59 0.36
CA ASN A 31 0.00 -14.21 1.76
C ASN A 31 1.41 -13.92 2.29
N VAL A 32 1.54 -12.91 3.14
CA VAL A 32 2.80 -12.57 3.82
C VAL A 32 2.67 -12.85 5.31
N GLN A 33 3.65 -13.58 5.85
CA GLN A 33 3.76 -13.80 7.28
C GLN A 33 4.47 -12.62 7.93
N ILE A 34 3.80 -12.01 8.91
CA ILE A 34 4.29 -10.88 9.68
C ILE A 34 4.55 -11.32 11.11
N HIS A 35 5.78 -11.09 11.53
CA HIS A 35 6.22 -11.23 12.92
C HIS A 35 6.19 -9.84 13.57
N PRO A 36 5.89 -9.71 14.89
CA PRO A 36 5.92 -8.41 15.56
C PRO A 36 7.26 -7.69 15.42
N ASP A 37 8.37 -8.44 15.49
CA ASP A 37 9.75 -7.91 15.36
C ASP A 37 10.25 -7.87 13.90
N LEU A 38 9.35 -8.00 12.91
CA LEU A 38 9.75 -7.96 11.51
C LEU A 38 10.34 -6.60 11.16
N VAL A 39 11.52 -6.57 10.55
CA VAL A 39 12.12 -5.33 10.08
C VAL A 39 11.57 -4.97 8.70
N PHE A 40 11.38 -3.66 8.45
CA PHE A 40 10.83 -3.17 7.18
C PHE A 40 11.57 -3.69 5.94
N LYS A 41 12.90 -3.77 5.95
CA LYS A 41 13.66 -4.34 4.81
C LYS A 41 13.29 -5.80 4.54
N SER A 42 13.14 -6.62 5.58
CA SER A 42 12.73 -8.02 5.45
C SER A 42 11.31 -8.13 4.88
N PHE A 43 10.41 -7.23 5.28
CA PHE A 43 9.09 -7.10 4.68
C PHE A 43 9.14 -6.75 3.19
N GLN A 44 10.01 -5.82 2.78
CA GLN A 44 10.20 -5.46 1.37
C GLN A 44 10.68 -6.66 0.54
N THR A 45 11.62 -7.44 1.08
CA THR A 45 12.10 -8.67 0.45
C THR A 45 10.97 -9.68 0.27
N LYS A 46 10.21 -9.98 1.34
CA LYS A 46 9.05 -10.90 1.27
C LYS A 46 8.01 -10.45 0.24
N LEU A 47 7.70 -9.15 0.19
CA LEU A 47 6.76 -8.64 -0.82
C LEU A 47 7.31 -8.74 -2.24
N THR A 48 8.61 -8.54 -2.43
CA THR A 48 9.26 -8.70 -3.74
C THR A 48 9.20 -10.16 -4.19
N GLU A 49 9.43 -11.11 -3.28
CA GLU A 49 9.32 -12.55 -3.55
C GLU A 49 7.89 -12.96 -3.92
N ILE A 50 6.89 -12.49 -3.16
CA ILE A 50 5.47 -12.83 -3.40
C ILE A 50 4.96 -12.22 -4.71
N THR A 51 5.33 -10.98 -4.99
CA THR A 51 4.77 -10.24 -6.14
C THR A 51 5.60 -10.40 -7.41
N GLY A 52 6.86 -10.83 -7.31
CA GLY A 52 7.84 -10.82 -8.40
C GLY A 52 8.28 -9.41 -8.81
N ILE A 53 7.95 -8.37 -8.03
CA ILE A 53 8.16 -6.96 -8.41
C ILE A 53 8.99 -6.27 -7.33
N SER A 54 10.04 -5.56 -7.76
CA SER A 54 10.85 -4.76 -6.83
C SER A 54 9.99 -3.79 -6.03
N TYR A 55 10.14 -3.81 -4.71
CA TYR A 55 9.42 -2.92 -3.81
C TYR A 55 9.56 -1.42 -4.16
N ASN A 56 10.66 -1.02 -4.80
CA ASN A 56 10.86 0.36 -5.26
C ASN A 56 9.79 0.81 -6.26
N ASN A 57 9.28 -0.13 -7.07
CA ASN A 57 8.21 0.08 -8.05
C ASN A 57 6.82 -0.13 -7.45
N LEU A 58 6.71 -0.32 -6.14
CA LEU A 58 5.45 -0.52 -5.43
C LEU A 58 5.22 0.60 -4.41
N THR A 59 3.94 0.87 -4.17
CA THR A 59 3.47 1.56 -2.98
C THR A 59 2.55 0.60 -2.22
N THR A 60 2.88 0.30 -0.96
CA THR A 60 2.12 -0.65 -0.15
C THR A 60 1.27 0.07 0.87
N TYR A 61 0.02 -0.36 1.00
CA TYR A 61 -0.91 0.08 2.02
C TYR A 61 -1.38 -1.10 2.87
N LEU A 62 -1.73 -0.86 4.12
CA LEU A 62 -2.58 -1.74 4.91
C LEU A 62 -4.01 -1.26 4.77
N VAL A 63 -4.92 -2.19 4.47
CA VAL A 63 -6.32 -1.88 4.25
C VAL A 63 -7.18 -2.82 5.07
N ASP A 64 -8.18 -2.24 5.72
CA ASP A 64 -9.20 -2.97 6.44
C ASP A 64 -10.21 -3.57 5.44
N SER A 65 -10.37 -4.90 5.49
CA SER A 65 -11.29 -5.67 4.63
C SER A 65 -12.73 -5.66 5.15
N SER A 66 -12.99 -5.22 6.38
CA SER A 66 -14.35 -5.13 6.93
C SER A 66 -15.20 -4.09 6.17
N LYS A 67 -14.54 -3.12 5.54
CA LYS A 67 -15.17 -2.08 4.73
C LYS A 67 -15.27 -2.52 3.27
N SER A 68 -16.47 -2.43 2.71
CA SER A 68 -16.75 -2.78 1.30
C SER A 68 -15.76 -2.13 0.33
N LYS A 69 -15.33 -2.89 -0.69
CA LYS A 69 -14.42 -2.41 -1.76
C LYS A 69 -14.92 -1.15 -2.46
N THR A 70 -16.24 -0.98 -2.51
CA THR A 70 -16.95 0.13 -3.17
C THR A 70 -17.20 1.30 -2.22
N SER A 71 -16.92 1.14 -0.92
CA SER A 71 -17.10 2.24 0.02
C SER A 71 -16.00 3.28 -0.21
N PRO A 72 -16.36 4.58 -0.39
CA PRO A 72 -15.39 5.67 -0.40
C PRO A 72 -14.68 5.82 0.97
N ASP A 73 -15.11 5.05 1.97
CA ASP A 73 -14.61 5.02 3.33
C ASP A 73 -13.60 3.89 3.61
N ARG A 74 -13.16 3.18 2.55
CA ARG A 74 -12.15 2.12 2.65
C ARG A 74 -10.80 2.74 3.03
N ARG A 75 -10.53 2.73 4.32
CA ARG A 75 -9.33 3.26 4.98
C ARG A 75 -8.07 2.56 4.46
N LYS A 76 -7.10 3.36 3.99
CA LYS A 76 -5.79 2.88 3.54
C LYS A 76 -4.69 3.56 4.31
N ILE A 77 -3.82 2.78 4.92
CA ILE A 77 -2.67 3.29 5.67
C ILE A 77 -1.42 2.99 4.89
N LEU A 78 -0.65 4.02 4.57
CA LEU A 78 0.61 3.86 3.86
C LEU A 78 1.61 3.11 4.75
N ILE A 79 2.17 2.02 4.23
CA ILE A 79 3.25 1.29 4.88
C ILE A 79 4.59 1.92 4.51
N THR A 80 5.32 2.37 5.51
CA THR A 80 6.61 3.07 5.36
C THR A 80 7.68 2.41 6.23
N GLY A 81 8.93 2.87 6.12
CA GLY A 81 10.04 2.38 6.94
C GLY A 81 9.90 2.59 8.45
N LYS A 82 8.90 3.36 8.89
CA LYS A 82 8.59 3.62 10.31
C LYS A 82 7.43 2.76 10.83
N VAL A 83 6.97 1.77 10.07
CA VAL A 83 5.86 0.91 10.50
C VAL A 83 6.26 0.05 11.69
N ASN A 84 5.42 0.01 12.72
CA ASN A 84 5.52 -0.96 13.80
C ASN A 84 4.70 -2.22 13.47
N PHE A 85 5.39 -3.32 13.15
CA PHE A 85 4.71 -4.57 12.80
C PHE A 85 4.06 -5.27 14.00
N ALA A 86 4.49 -5.01 15.23
CA ALA A 86 3.82 -5.53 16.42
C ALA A 86 2.39 -4.99 16.55
N VAL A 87 2.15 -3.75 16.11
CA VAL A 87 0.79 -3.20 16.01
C VAL A 87 0.04 -3.86 14.85
N VAL A 88 0.68 -4.02 13.69
CA VAL A 88 0.05 -4.65 12.51
C VAL A 88 -0.44 -6.07 12.80
N VAL A 89 0.34 -6.88 13.52
CA VAL A 89 -0.03 -8.26 13.90
C VAL A 89 -1.31 -8.34 14.75
N ARG A 90 -1.63 -7.28 15.50
CA ARG A 90 -2.85 -7.18 16.33
C ARG A 90 -4.08 -6.78 15.51
N GLU A 91 -3.89 -6.21 14.32
CA GLU A 91 -4.99 -5.83 13.46
C GLU A 91 -5.66 -7.07 12.84
N THR A 92 -6.98 -7.09 12.88
CA THR A 92 -7.78 -8.19 12.31
C THR A 92 -8.43 -7.75 11.01
N ASN A 93 -8.76 -8.72 10.15
CA ASN A 93 -9.45 -8.48 8.87
C ASN A 93 -8.73 -7.50 7.94
N CYS A 94 -7.40 -7.35 8.05
CA CYS A 94 -6.63 -6.46 7.19
C CYS A 94 -5.89 -7.24 6.09
N TYR A 95 -5.51 -6.55 5.02
CA TYR A 95 -4.67 -7.10 3.97
C TYR A 95 -3.73 -6.02 3.41
N PHE A 96 -2.60 -6.45 2.86
CA PHE A 96 -1.66 -5.56 2.21
C PHE A 96 -2.09 -5.29 0.78
N PHE A 97 -2.25 -4.02 0.44
CA PHE A 97 -2.59 -3.55 -0.90
C PHE A 97 -1.36 -2.92 -1.54
N ALA A 98 -0.74 -3.65 -2.48
CA ALA A 98 0.41 -3.18 -3.24
C ALA A 98 -0.05 -2.56 -4.57
N VAL A 99 0.39 -1.34 -4.86
CA VAL A 99 0.05 -0.60 -6.08
C VAL A 99 1.30 -0.40 -6.91
N LEU A 100 1.25 -0.75 -8.19
CA LEU A 100 2.36 -0.48 -9.11
C LEU A 100 2.53 1.03 -9.34
N LYS A 101 3.74 1.53 -9.06
CA LYS A 101 4.19 2.85 -9.50
C LYS A 101 4.44 2.78 -11.00
N ARG A 102 3.45 3.17 -11.80
CA ARG A 102 3.65 3.27 -13.26
C ARG A 102 4.60 4.41 -13.58
N SER A 103 5.54 4.15 -14.49
CA SER A 103 6.36 5.21 -15.10
C SER A 103 5.44 6.25 -15.75
N ARG A 104 5.76 7.54 -15.57
CA ARG A 104 4.99 8.65 -16.19
C ARG A 104 4.87 8.51 -17.71
N ARG A 105 5.82 7.80 -18.36
CA ARG A 105 5.86 7.60 -19.82
C ARG A 105 4.75 6.67 -20.32
N ASP A 106 4.34 5.69 -19.53
CA ASP A 106 3.33 4.70 -19.93
C ASP A 106 1.90 5.28 -19.86
N ARG A 107 1.68 6.26 -18.97
CA ARG A 107 0.40 6.97 -18.85
C ARG A 107 -0.01 7.74 -20.12
N ARG A 108 0.93 8.06 -21.02
CA ARG A 108 0.65 8.75 -22.29
C ARG A 108 0.23 7.83 -23.43
N ARG A 109 0.25 6.50 -23.27
CA ARG A 109 -0.03 5.57 -24.39
C ARG A 109 -1.48 5.07 -24.47
N LYS A 110 -2.41 5.62 -23.68
CA LYS A 110 -3.84 5.36 -23.91
C LYS A 110 -4.41 6.33 -24.96
N ALA A 111 -4.47 5.80 -26.18
CA ALA A 111 -5.34 6.15 -27.31
C ALA A 111 -5.21 7.55 -27.93
N VAL A 112 -4.31 7.67 -28.90
CA VAL A 112 -4.67 8.39 -30.14
C VAL A 112 -5.20 7.30 -31.08
N LYS A 113 -6.51 7.33 -31.37
CA LYS A 113 -7.05 6.58 -32.50
C LYS A 113 -6.43 7.18 -33.76
N PRO A 114 -5.92 6.39 -34.73
CA PRO A 114 -5.30 6.93 -35.94
C PRO A 114 -6.30 7.58 -36.92
N SER A 115 -7.54 7.83 -36.53
CA SER A 115 -8.59 8.39 -37.39
C SER A 115 -8.80 9.90 -37.27
N ASP A 116 -8.16 10.61 -36.33
CA ASP A 116 -8.38 12.07 -36.12
C ASP A 116 -7.09 12.90 -36.19
N LEU A 117 -6.15 12.54 -37.07
CA LEU A 117 -5.06 13.44 -37.45
C LEU A 117 -5.57 14.47 -38.48
N HIS A 118 -6.41 15.40 -38.04
CA HIS A 118 -6.48 16.71 -38.69
C HIS A 118 -5.51 17.62 -37.93
N VAL A 119 -4.33 17.83 -38.51
CA VAL A 119 -3.37 18.84 -38.04
C VAL A 119 -4.02 20.20 -38.26
N SER A 120 -4.71 20.68 -37.24
CA SER A 120 -5.09 22.08 -37.11
C SER A 120 -4.31 22.66 -35.94
N THR A 121 -3.34 23.49 -36.31
CA THR A 121 -2.59 24.46 -35.52
C THR A 121 -3.26 24.81 -34.18
N VAL A 122 -2.74 24.26 -33.08
CA VAL A 122 -3.22 24.60 -31.73
C VAL A 122 -2.54 25.88 -31.27
N SER A 123 -3.35 26.91 -31.01
CA SER A 123 -2.97 28.21 -30.45
C SER A 123 -2.25 28.05 -29.09
N PRO A 124 -1.33 28.95 -28.71
CA PRO A 124 -0.58 28.86 -27.44
C PRO A 124 -1.43 28.96 -26.16
N ASP A 125 -2.73 29.27 -26.25
CA ASP A 125 -3.57 29.62 -25.10
C ASP A 125 -4.21 28.44 -24.35
N ASP A 126 -4.13 27.21 -24.86
CA ASP A 126 -4.84 26.04 -24.30
C ASP A 126 -4.02 25.22 -23.27
N LEU A 127 -2.98 25.80 -22.68
CA LEU A 127 -2.17 25.13 -21.64
C LEU A 127 -2.81 25.12 -20.24
N SER A 128 -3.94 25.79 -20.05
CA SER A 128 -4.59 25.94 -18.73
C SER A 128 -5.44 24.75 -18.29
N ARG A 129 -5.66 23.74 -19.16
CA ARG A 129 -6.54 22.59 -18.87
C ARG A 129 -5.84 21.29 -18.47
N ILE A 130 -4.52 21.32 -18.26
CA ILE A 130 -3.83 20.20 -17.60
C ILE A 130 -4.05 20.33 -16.09
N SER A 131 -5.26 20.04 -15.65
CA SER A 131 -5.51 19.75 -14.24
C SER A 131 -4.73 18.48 -13.91
N LEU A 132 -3.55 18.68 -13.33
CA LEU A 132 -2.85 17.65 -12.58
C LEU A 132 -3.80 17.26 -11.44
N ASN A 133 -4.58 16.21 -11.66
CA ASN A 133 -5.32 15.52 -10.60
C ASN A 133 -4.29 14.89 -9.65
N ARG A 134 -3.77 15.76 -8.77
CA ARG A 134 -2.77 15.55 -7.75
C ARG A 134 -3.59 15.54 -6.48
N ASN A 135 -3.58 14.39 -5.80
CA ASN A 135 -4.13 14.18 -4.46
C ASN A 135 -5.64 13.90 -4.44
N ASN A 136 -6.00 12.62 -4.47
CA ASN A 136 -7.19 12.17 -3.75
C ASN A 136 -6.75 11.20 -2.64
N LEU A 137 -5.87 11.70 -1.77
CA LEU A 137 -5.67 11.16 -0.43
C LEU A 137 -6.59 11.98 0.47
N ASN A 138 -7.88 11.63 0.47
CA ASN A 138 -8.79 12.13 1.49
C ASN A 138 -8.47 11.37 2.79
N VAL A 139 -7.38 11.78 3.45
CA VAL A 139 -6.95 11.21 4.73
C VAL A 139 -7.91 11.73 5.79
N LYS A 140 -8.76 10.85 6.32
CA LYS A 140 -9.70 11.23 7.39
C LYS A 140 -8.94 11.43 8.71
N PRO A 141 -9.47 12.21 9.66
CA PRO A 141 -8.84 12.38 10.98
C PRO A 141 -8.66 11.05 11.73
N SER A 142 -9.59 10.10 11.52
CA SER A 142 -9.44 8.75 12.05
C SER A 142 -8.22 8.06 11.46
N ASP A 143 -7.89 8.27 10.17
CA ASP A 143 -6.71 7.73 9.47
C ASP A 143 -5.40 8.13 10.14
N LEU A 144 -5.31 9.38 10.57
CA LEU A 144 -4.19 9.90 11.35
C LEU A 144 -4.00 9.15 12.66
N ASP A 145 -5.06 8.79 13.37
CA ASP A 145 -4.93 8.14 14.68
C ASP A 145 -4.24 6.76 14.57
N MET A 146 -4.59 5.92 13.59
CA MET A 146 -3.89 4.63 13.41
C MET A 146 -2.54 4.80 12.73
N PHE A 147 -2.37 5.79 11.86
CA PHE A 147 -1.06 6.10 11.30
C PHE A 147 -0.08 6.55 12.39
N LEU A 148 -0.56 7.37 13.33
CA LEU A 148 0.18 7.78 14.51
C LEU A 148 0.43 6.58 15.43
N ARG A 149 -0.55 5.70 15.67
CA ARG A 149 -0.33 4.44 16.42
C ARG A 149 0.73 3.54 15.77
N LEU A 150 0.75 3.45 14.44
CA LEU A 150 1.74 2.66 13.70
C LEU A 150 3.14 3.27 13.73
N ILE A 151 3.29 4.56 14.07
CA ILE A 151 4.57 5.28 14.06
C ILE A 151 5.08 5.63 15.47
N TYR A 152 4.20 5.87 16.45
CA TYR A 152 4.52 6.50 17.74
C TYR A 152 4.26 5.64 18.98
N HIS A 153 4.13 4.32 18.86
CA HIS A 153 3.86 3.45 20.03
C HIS A 153 5.11 3.19 20.92
N ASP A 154 5.95 4.18 21.22
CA ASP A 154 7.06 4.05 22.19
C ASP A 154 7.29 5.33 23.01
N LEU A 155 6.19 5.96 23.46
CA LEU A 155 6.26 7.14 24.33
C LEU A 155 5.25 7.05 25.49
N VAL A 156 5.25 5.91 26.20
CA VAL A 156 4.81 5.78 27.60
C VAL A 156 5.65 4.70 28.28
#